data_AF-A0A0L7K7B5-F1
#
_entry.id   AF-A0A0L7K7B5-F1
#
_cell.length_a   1.000
_cell.length_b   1.000
_cell.length_c   1.000
_cell.angle_alpha   90.00
_cell.angle_beta   90.00
_cell.angle_gamma   90.00
#
_symmetry.space_group_name_H-M   'P 1'
#
loop_
_entity.id
_entity.type
_entity.pdbx_description
1 polymer ?
#
loop_
_entity_poly.entity_id
_entity_poly.type
_entity_poly.pdbx_seq_one_letter_code
_entity_poly.pdbx_strand_id
1 'polypeptide(L)'
;MKVIYKIDPKRRIIESFLYNKHILYKITDNKLEAQIHIVDINYSYIFPKIDKRKFLNLIDEEIEKEFDSFYYIIPTGWVKKFSFYERNNISIFLIPYSEHSNLDELKNFVKSIKPCNILPTVFYNEKEKTTILNIFNPYLNLKKE
;
A
#
# COMPACT_ATOMS: atom_id res chain seq x y z
N MET A 1 -5.49 6.95 20.68
CA MET A 1 -4.73 6.13 19.72
C MET A 1 -3.45 6.84 19.29
N LYS A 2 -2.30 6.29 19.70
CA LYS A 2 -0.96 6.78 19.35
C LYS A 2 -0.33 5.89 18.27
N VAL A 3 0.62 6.45 17.54
CA VAL A 3 1.36 5.81 16.45
C VAL A 3 2.85 5.84 16.77
N ILE A 4 3.55 4.73 16.52
CA ILE A 4 5.00 4.69 16.58
C ILE A 4 5.57 4.26 15.23
N TYR A 5 6.70 4.87 14.84
CA TYR A 5 7.49 4.46 13.69
C TYR A 5 8.68 3.67 14.20
N LYS A 6 8.75 2.36 13.89
CA LYS A 6 9.88 1.53 14.34
C LYS A 6 11.23 1.90 13.67
N ILE A 7 11.19 2.70 12.60
CA ILE A 7 12.36 3.06 11.79
C ILE A 7 12.43 4.58 11.68
N ASP A 8 13.49 5.18 12.25
CA ASP A 8 13.72 6.63 12.30
C ASP A 8 13.67 7.34 10.93
N PRO A 9 14.30 6.81 9.85
CA PRO A 9 14.15 7.38 8.52
C PRO A 9 12.69 7.60 8.09
N LYS A 10 11.78 6.65 8.38
CA LYS A 10 10.37 6.77 7.98
C LYS A 10 9.68 7.90 8.75
N ARG A 11 9.99 8.06 10.03
CA ARG A 11 9.47 9.16 10.85
C ARG A 11 9.87 10.52 10.28
N ARG A 12 11.16 10.71 9.96
CA ARG A 12 11.67 11.98 9.43
C ARG A 12 10.99 12.38 8.11
N ILE A 13 10.78 11.42 7.21
CA ILE A 13 10.05 11.63 5.96
C ILE A 13 8.64 12.14 6.28
N ILE A 14 7.90 11.41 7.11
CA ILE A 14 6.52 11.75 7.44
C ILE A 14 6.41 13.14 8.10
N GLU A 15 7.27 13.45 9.07
CA GLU A 15 7.30 14.77 9.72
C GLU A 15 7.53 15.92 8.72
N SER A 16 8.30 15.66 7.66
CA SER A 16 8.65 16.62 6.62
C SER A 16 7.52 16.82 5.60
N PHE A 17 6.85 15.74 5.16
CA PHE A 17 5.91 15.78 4.03
C PHE A 17 4.43 15.95 4.43
N LEU A 18 4.08 15.80 5.70
CA LEU A 18 2.69 15.92 6.12
C LEU A 18 2.19 17.36 6.10
N TYR A 19 1.20 17.60 5.24
CA TYR A 19 0.38 18.80 5.23
C TYR A 19 -0.47 18.90 6.51
N ASN A 20 -1.07 17.79 6.94
CA ASN A 20 -1.84 17.73 8.18
C ASN A 20 -0.91 17.52 9.38
N LYS A 21 -0.56 18.60 10.08
CA LYS A 21 0.30 18.55 11.27
C LYS A 21 -0.34 17.90 12.50
N HIS A 22 -1.67 17.69 12.52
CA HIS A 22 -2.32 17.08 13.68
C HIS A 22 -1.90 15.63 13.95
N ILE A 23 -1.51 14.89 12.90
CA ILE A 23 -1.05 13.52 13.07
C ILE A 23 0.29 13.45 13.82
N LEU A 24 1.08 14.53 13.80
CA LEU A 24 2.34 14.60 14.54
C LEU A 24 2.11 14.50 16.05
N TYR A 25 1.01 15.05 16.58
CA TYR A 25 0.63 14.92 17.99
C TYR A 25 0.22 13.49 18.39
N LYS A 26 -0.06 12.63 17.40
CA LYS A 26 -0.36 11.21 17.63
C LYS A 26 0.90 10.35 17.62
N ILE A 27 2.04 10.87 17.17
CA ILE A 27 3.31 10.16 17.21
C ILE A 27 3.80 10.07 18.66
N THR A 28 4.31 8.90 19.06
CA THR A 28 4.96 8.68 20.35
C THR A 28 6.26 7.92 20.16
N ASP A 29 7.17 8.12 21.11
CA ASP A 29 8.41 7.36 21.26
C ASP A 29 8.23 6.12 22.15
N ASN A 30 7.10 6.04 22.87
CA ASN A 30 6.77 4.91 23.73
C ASN A 30 5.96 3.85 22.96
N LYS A 31 6.59 2.69 22.69
CA LYS A 31 5.95 1.59 21.95
C LYS A 31 4.73 0.99 22.66
N LEU A 32 4.67 1.06 24.00
CA LEU A 32 3.56 0.51 24.79
C LEU A 32 2.33 1.45 24.80
N GLU A 33 2.52 2.75 24.59
CA GLU A 33 1.42 3.70 24.39
C GLU A 33 0.81 3.61 22.98
N ALA A 34 1.58 3.11 22.01
CA ALA A 34 1.20 3.06 20.62
C ALA A 34 0.34 1.83 20.31
N GLN A 35 -0.87 2.06 19.80
CA GLN A 35 -1.74 1.00 19.30
C GLN A 35 -1.49 0.73 17.80
N ILE A 36 -0.82 1.65 17.10
CA ILE A 36 -0.44 1.50 15.69
C ILE A 36 1.07 1.54 15.59
N HIS A 37 1.65 0.48 15.04
CA HIS A 37 3.09 0.35 14.83
C HIS A 37 3.36 0.34 13.33
N ILE A 38 4.05 1.37 12.84
CA ILE A 38 4.49 1.44 11.45
C ILE A 38 5.80 0.68 11.32
N VAL A 39 5.74 -0.43 10.58
CA VAL A 39 6.84 -1.38 10.39
C VAL A 39 7.28 -1.44 8.93
N ASP A 40 8.34 -2.21 8.64
CA ASP A 40 8.76 -2.41 7.26
C ASP A 40 7.83 -3.37 6.49
N ILE A 41 7.76 -3.25 5.17
CA ILE A 41 6.99 -4.21 4.34
C ILE A 41 7.83 -5.43 3.96
N ASN A 42 9.14 -5.44 4.21
CA ASN A 42 10.03 -6.60 4.03
C ASN A 42 9.60 -7.82 4.87
N TYR A 43 8.67 -7.67 5.80
CA TYR A 43 8.02 -8.77 6.52
C TYR A 43 6.87 -9.43 5.71
N SER A 44 6.55 -8.95 4.51
CA SER A 44 5.57 -9.56 3.60
C SER A 44 6.02 -10.92 3.04
N TYR A 45 7.34 -11.21 3.02
CA TYR A 45 7.88 -12.55 2.72
C TYR A 45 7.48 -13.63 3.75
N ILE A 46 6.80 -13.24 4.82
CA ILE A 46 6.25 -14.18 5.81
C ILE A 46 4.98 -14.86 5.26
N PHE A 47 4.44 -14.44 4.12
CA PHE A 47 3.28 -15.07 3.49
C PHE A 47 3.67 -16.06 2.36
N PRO A 48 3.07 -17.27 2.25
CA PRO A 48 2.10 -17.92 3.15
C PRO A 48 2.78 -18.79 4.24
N LYS A 49 4.12 -18.93 4.20
CA LYS A 49 4.87 -19.70 5.19
C LYS A 49 5.19 -18.80 6.39
N ILE A 50 4.17 -18.61 7.22
CA ILE A 50 4.24 -17.82 8.45
C ILE A 50 5.09 -18.57 9.47
N ASP A 51 6.41 -18.36 9.41
CA ASP A 51 7.32 -18.77 10.47
C ASP A 51 7.14 -17.82 11.65
N LYS A 52 6.68 -18.37 12.79
CA LYS A 52 6.53 -17.65 14.05
C LYS A 52 7.82 -16.91 14.43
N ARG A 53 9.00 -17.45 14.09
CA ARG A 53 10.30 -16.83 14.39
C ARG A 53 10.53 -15.52 13.65
N LYS A 54 9.91 -15.31 12.48
CA LYS A 54 9.99 -14.04 11.73
C LYS A 54 9.06 -12.97 12.28
N PHE A 55 8.03 -13.34 13.04
CA PHE A 55 7.13 -12.41 13.73
C PHE A 55 7.68 -11.91 15.08
N LEU A 56 8.61 -12.63 15.71
CA LEU A 56 9.28 -12.20 16.96
C LEU A 56 10.08 -10.89 16.79
N ASN A 57 10.40 -10.50 15.55
CA ASN A 57 11.02 -9.20 15.27
C ASN A 57 9.99 -8.05 15.17
N LEU A 58 8.70 -8.36 15.06
CA LEU A 58 7.60 -7.40 14.93
C LEU A 58 6.89 -7.16 16.26
N ILE A 59 6.72 -8.21 17.07
CA ILE A 59 6.17 -8.16 18.43
C ILE A 59 7.29 -8.66 19.34
N ASP A 60 7.83 -7.77 20.16
CA ASP A 60 8.77 -8.15 21.22
C ASP A 60 8.02 -8.55 22.50
N GLU A 61 8.72 -9.12 23.47
CA GLU A 61 8.13 -9.67 24.70
C GLU A 61 7.32 -8.63 25.50
N GLU A 62 7.72 -7.35 25.48
CA GLU A 62 6.99 -6.30 26.18
C GLU A 62 5.66 -5.99 25.49
N ILE A 63 5.65 -5.93 24.15
CA ILE A 63 4.43 -5.76 23.37
C ILE A 63 3.51 -6.99 23.52
N GLU A 64 4.07 -8.21 23.53
CA GLU A 64 3.28 -9.45 23.69
C GLU A 64 2.60 -9.52 25.06
N LYS A 65 3.22 -8.97 26.10
CA LYS A 65 2.62 -8.90 27.45
C LYS A 65 1.57 -7.80 27.59
N GLU A 66 1.71 -6.69 26.87
CA GLU A 66 0.81 -5.54 26.96
C GLU A 66 -0.48 -5.72 26.15
N PHE A 67 -0.42 -6.41 25.00
CA PHE A 67 -1.55 -6.50 24.07
C PHE A 67 -2.02 -7.94 23.85
N ASP A 68 -3.34 -8.13 23.92
CA ASP A 68 -3.96 -9.46 23.77
C ASP A 68 -4.03 -9.93 22.30
N SER A 69 -4.06 -9.02 21.33
CA SER A 69 -4.35 -9.32 19.93
C SER A 69 -3.62 -8.39 18.95
N PHE A 70 -3.22 -8.97 17.81
CA PHE A 70 -2.36 -8.31 16.83
C PHE A 70 -2.97 -8.35 15.43
N TYR A 71 -3.10 -7.18 14.82
CA TYR A 71 -3.67 -7.02 13.48
C TYR A 71 -2.63 -6.41 12.54
N TYR A 72 -2.27 -7.15 11.50
CA TYR A 72 -1.32 -6.72 10.48
C TYR A 72 -2.06 -6.30 9.21
N ILE A 73 -1.91 -5.04 8.84
CA ILE A 73 -2.45 -4.51 7.60
C ILE A 73 -1.32 -4.36 6.60
N ILE A 74 -1.39 -5.12 5.52
CA ILE A 74 -0.44 -5.04 4.40
C ILE A 74 -1.19 -4.37 3.24
N PRO A 75 -0.96 -3.07 2.99
CA PRO A 75 -1.47 -2.44 1.79
C PRO A 75 -0.72 -3.01 0.59
N THR A 76 -1.46 -3.64 -0.31
CA THR A 76 -0.97 -4.20 -1.56
C THR A 76 -1.56 -3.43 -2.73
N GLY A 77 -0.89 -3.45 -3.88
CA GLY A 77 -1.47 -2.96 -5.13
C GLY A 77 -2.63 -3.85 -5.59
N TRP A 78 -2.67 -4.19 -6.88
CA TRP A 78 -3.76 -5.00 -7.40
C TRP A 78 -3.63 -6.47 -6.97
N VAL A 79 -4.47 -6.91 -6.03
CA VAL A 79 -4.65 -8.33 -5.67
C VAL A 79 -6.05 -8.77 -6.07
N LYS A 80 -6.16 -9.96 -6.69
CA LYS A 80 -7.45 -10.49 -7.18
C LYS A 80 -8.47 -10.77 -6.06
N LYS A 81 -8.01 -10.94 -4.82
CA LYS A 81 -8.86 -11.22 -3.64
C LYS A 81 -8.25 -10.62 -2.39
N PHE A 82 -9.11 -10.07 -1.52
CA PHE A 82 -8.80 -9.87 -0.11
C PHE A 82 -8.30 -11.20 0.45
N SER A 83 -7.07 -11.21 0.96
CA SER A 83 -6.50 -12.40 1.56
C SER A 83 -6.39 -12.14 3.06
N PHE A 84 -7.00 -13.03 3.83
CA PHE A 84 -7.04 -12.99 5.28
C PHE A 84 -6.36 -14.24 5.82
N TYR A 85 -5.53 -14.06 6.83
CA TYR A 85 -4.91 -15.15 7.57
C TYR A 85 -5.08 -14.92 9.06
N GLU A 86 -5.48 -15.96 9.77
CA GLU A 86 -5.64 -15.94 11.22
C GLU A 86 -4.93 -17.13 11.84
N ARG A 87 -4.18 -16.87 12.92
CA ARG A 87 -3.59 -17.91 13.75
C ARG A 87 -3.43 -17.38 15.17
N ASN A 88 -4.05 -18.05 16.12
CA ASN A 88 -4.05 -17.65 17.53
C ASN A 88 -4.58 -16.21 17.68
N ASN A 89 -3.81 -15.32 18.30
CA ASN A 89 -4.14 -13.91 18.51
C ASN A 89 -3.61 -12.99 17.39
N ILE A 90 -3.21 -13.55 16.24
CA ILE A 90 -2.66 -12.80 15.11
C ILE A 90 -3.59 -12.91 13.90
N SER A 91 -3.96 -11.76 13.35
CA SER A 91 -4.71 -11.62 12.10
C SER A 91 -3.93 -10.78 11.09
N ILE A 92 -3.90 -11.20 9.83
CA ILE A 92 -3.22 -10.52 8.73
C ILE A 92 -4.21 -10.22 7.61
N PHE A 93 -4.25 -8.97 7.18
CA PHE A 93 -5.11 -8.47 6.10
C PHE A 93 -4.24 -7.97 4.96
N LEU A 94 -4.41 -8.57 3.79
CA LEU A 94 -3.91 -8.02 2.54
C LEU A 94 -5.02 -7.14 1.95
N ILE A 95 -4.80 -5.82 2.01
CA ILE A 95 -5.77 -4.82 1.57
C ILE A 95 -5.35 -4.33 0.18
N PRO A 96 -6.22 -4.39 -0.85
CA PRO A 96 -5.97 -3.77 -2.15
C PRO A 96 -6.10 -2.25 -2.03
N TYR A 97 -5.02 -1.59 -1.64
CA TYR A 97 -4.92 -0.13 -1.58
C TYR A 97 -4.00 0.34 -2.70
N SER A 98 -4.59 0.89 -3.77
CA SER A 98 -3.86 1.35 -4.96
C SER A 98 -3.85 2.87 -5.02
N GLU A 99 -2.66 3.44 -5.18
CA GLU A 99 -2.47 4.85 -5.56
C GLU A 99 -2.44 5.04 -7.08
N HIS A 100 -2.53 3.94 -7.85
CA HIS A 100 -2.65 3.96 -9.29
C HIS A 100 -4.11 3.83 -9.73
N SER A 101 -4.47 4.51 -10.81
CA SER A 101 -5.78 4.39 -11.43
C SER A 101 -6.06 2.96 -11.89
N ASN A 102 -7.26 2.47 -11.64
CA ASN A 102 -7.76 1.28 -12.30
C ASN A 102 -8.09 1.57 -13.78
N LEU A 103 -8.40 0.52 -14.54
CA LEU A 103 -8.66 0.63 -15.97
C LEU A 103 -9.83 1.58 -16.30
N ASP A 104 -10.91 1.52 -15.52
CA ASP A 104 -12.12 2.31 -15.79
C ASP A 104 -11.92 3.77 -15.42
N GLU A 105 -11.24 4.06 -14.31
CA GLU A 105 -10.79 5.42 -13.94
C GLU A 105 -9.93 6.03 -15.06
N LEU A 106 -8.94 5.28 -15.55
CA LEU A 106 -8.06 5.77 -16.61
C LEU A 106 -8.80 5.96 -17.94
N LYS A 107 -9.73 5.06 -18.30
CA LYS A 107 -10.59 5.23 -19.49
C LYS A 107 -11.44 6.49 -19.37
N ASN A 108 -12.04 6.73 -18.21
CA ASN A 108 -12.89 7.90 -17.98
C ASN A 108 -12.06 9.20 -18.06
N PHE A 109 -10.85 9.19 -17.52
CA PHE A 109 -9.92 10.31 -17.65
C PHE A 109 -9.53 10.56 -19.11
N VAL A 110 -9.12 9.53 -19.86
CA VAL A 110 -8.74 9.71 -21.28
C VAL A 110 -9.92 10.20 -22.12
N LYS A 111 -11.13 9.68 -21.88
CA LYS A 111 -12.36 10.14 -22.56
C LYS A 111 -12.72 11.58 -22.27
N SER A 112 -12.39 12.11 -21.08
CA SER A 112 -12.70 13.49 -20.72
C SER A 112 -11.71 14.47 -21.36
N ILE A 113 -10.42 14.14 -21.36
CA ILE A 113 -9.38 15.01 -21.94
C ILE A 113 -9.30 14.90 -23.48
N LYS A 114 -9.63 13.74 -24.05
CA LYS A 114 -9.55 13.40 -25.48
C LYS A 114 -8.21 13.83 -26.11
N PRO A 115 -7.09 13.19 -25.74
CA PRO A 115 -5.78 13.64 -26.21
C PRO A 115 -5.60 13.33 -27.70
N CYS A 116 -4.68 14.03 -28.38
CA CYS A 116 -4.37 13.73 -29.79
C CYS A 116 -3.49 12.48 -29.94
N ASN A 117 -2.71 12.12 -28.92
CA ASN A 117 -1.82 10.97 -28.91
C ASN A 117 -1.64 10.44 -27.48
N ILE A 118 -1.29 9.15 -27.34
CA ILE A 118 -0.99 8.49 -26.07
C ILE A 118 0.36 7.77 -26.19
N LEU A 119 1.24 7.99 -25.22
CA LEU A 119 2.50 7.27 -25.05
C LEU A 119 2.49 6.52 -23.71
N PRO A 120 2.30 5.19 -23.69
CA PRO A 120 2.39 4.40 -22.46
C PRO A 120 3.80 4.47 -21.88
N THR A 121 3.92 4.63 -20.56
CA THR A 121 5.20 4.67 -19.84
C THR A 121 5.42 3.46 -18.93
N VAL A 122 4.40 2.63 -18.73
CA VAL A 122 4.44 1.42 -17.90
C VAL A 122 3.83 0.26 -18.69
N PHE A 123 4.67 -0.73 -19.04
CA PHE A 123 4.31 -1.98 -19.70
C PHE A 123 5.48 -2.97 -19.59
N TYR A 124 5.21 -4.26 -19.65
CA TYR A 124 6.19 -5.33 -19.53
C TYR A 124 6.86 -5.68 -20.86
N ASN A 125 6.13 -5.55 -21.97
CA ASN A 125 6.65 -5.80 -23.32
C ASN A 125 5.84 -5.07 -24.40
N GLU A 126 6.33 -5.08 -25.65
CA GLU A 126 5.69 -4.38 -26.78
C GLU A 126 4.29 -4.92 -27.12
N LYS A 127 4.01 -6.19 -26.84
CA LYS A 127 2.67 -6.76 -27.04
C LYS A 127 1.67 -6.15 -26.06
N GLU A 128 2.05 -5.97 -24.80
CA GLU A 128 1.23 -5.30 -23.80
C GLU A 128 1.05 -3.82 -24.13
N LYS A 129 2.12 -3.13 -24.53
CA LYS A 129 2.04 -1.74 -25.01
C LYS A 129 1.03 -1.59 -26.16
N THR A 130 1.08 -2.48 -27.14
CA THR A 130 0.10 -2.51 -28.25
C THR A 130 -1.32 -2.73 -27.73
N THR A 131 -1.50 -3.60 -26.74
CA THR A 131 -2.80 -3.86 -26.10
C THR A 131 -3.33 -2.61 -25.40
N ILE A 132 -2.48 -1.91 -24.64
CA ILE A 132 -2.81 -0.64 -23.98
C ILE A 132 -3.25 0.39 -25.03
N LEU A 133 -2.47 0.59 -26.10
CA LEU A 133 -2.82 1.54 -27.16
C LEU A 133 -4.17 1.20 -27.80
N ASN A 134 -4.43 -0.07 -28.11
CA ASN A 134 -5.70 -0.49 -28.69
C ASN A 134 -6.91 -0.20 -27.77
N ILE A 135 -6.73 -0.24 -26.45
CA ILE A 135 -7.78 0.11 -25.48
C ILE A 135 -8.12 1.61 -25.54
N PHE A 136 -7.12 2.48 -25.70
CA PHE A 136 -7.30 3.94 -25.55
C PHE A 136 -7.37 4.73 -26.86
N ASN A 137 -6.85 4.19 -27.96
CA ASN A 137 -6.91 4.80 -29.30
C ASN A 137 -8.34 5.22 -29.73
N PRO A 138 -9.41 4.46 -29.43
CA PRO A 138 -10.78 4.89 -29.73
C PRO A 138 -11.23 6.18 -29.04
N TYR A 139 -10.50 6.66 -28.03
CA TYR A 139 -10.82 7.85 -27.26
C TYR A 139 -9.96 9.07 -27.64
N LEU A 140 -9.07 8.93 -28.63
CA LEU A 140 -8.26 10.04 -29.11
C LEU A 140 -9.11 11.06 -29.86
N ASN A 141 -8.73 12.34 -29.74
CA ASN A 141 -9.27 13.39 -30.59
C ASN A 141 -8.53 13.37 -31.93
N LEU A 142 -8.91 12.41 -32.77
CA LEU A 142 -8.46 12.36 -34.16
C LEU A 142 -9.20 13.46 -34.92
N LYS A 143 -8.71 14.71 -34.83
CA LYS A 143 -8.96 15.66 -35.91
C LYS A 143 -8.35 15.02 -37.15
N LYS A 144 -9.20 14.59 -38.08
CA LYS A 144 -8.75 14.29 -39.45
C LYS A 144 -8.22 15.61 -40.00
N GLU A 145 -6.90 15.76 -40.01
CA GLU A 145 -6.23 16.74 -40.87
C GLU A 145 -6.48 16.40 -42.33
#